data_AF-A0A524DDF6-F1
#
_entry.id   AF-A0A524DDF6-F1
#
_cell.length_a   1.000
_cell.length_b   1.000
_cell.length_c   1.000
_cell.angle_alpha   90.00
_cell.angle_beta   90.00
_cell.angle_gamma   90.00
#
_symmetry.space_group_name_H-M   'P 1'
#
loop_
_entity.id
_entity.type
_entity.pdbx_description
1 polymer ?
#
loop_
_entity_poly.entity_id
_entity_poly.type
_entity_poly.pdbx_seq_one_letter_code
_entity_poly.pdbx_strand_id
1 'polypeptide(L)'
;MADTKRTTVSLSQIYMNMVDELVGVYGRTRAAVITNIVQHFFNSSNNFSLLSELKERKKRSPNKNQIEQKVEKLFKGVRSIHLDHFLDYLEIDKNYFFNKLDEWKEKYNIELDYDKIKRREK
;
A
#
# COMPACT_ATOMS: atom_id res chain seq x y z
N MET A 1 -6.89 14.81 -21.50
CA MET A 1 -5.48 14.40 -21.41
C MET A 1 -5.39 13.30 -20.37
N ALA A 2 -4.76 12.17 -20.68
CA ALA A 2 -4.45 11.15 -19.66
C ALA A 2 -3.14 11.54 -18.99
N ASP A 3 -3.12 11.61 -17.66
CA ASP A 3 -1.89 11.83 -16.89
C ASP A 3 -0.94 10.65 -17.14
N THR A 4 0.19 10.92 -17.80
CA THR A 4 1.23 9.93 -18.04
C THR A 4 2.45 10.25 -17.18
N LYS A 5 2.97 9.22 -16.48
CA LYS A 5 4.22 9.31 -15.70
C LYS A 5 5.31 8.53 -16.42
N ARG A 6 6.52 9.10 -16.49
CA ARG A 6 7.69 8.43 -17.07
C ARG A 6 8.40 7.62 -15.99
N THR A 7 8.63 6.34 -16.27
CA THR A 7 9.38 5.43 -15.40
C THR A 7 10.46 4.73 -16.22
N THR A 8 11.66 4.60 -15.65
CA THR A 8 12.75 3.81 -16.22
C THR A 8 12.75 2.43 -15.59
N VAL A 9 12.84 1.38 -16.41
CA VAL A 9 12.92 -0.01 -15.95
C VAL A 9 14.13 -0.69 -16.58
N SER A 10 14.78 -1.57 -15.81
CA SER A 10 15.87 -2.42 -16.29
C SER A 10 15.34 -3.83 -16.47
N LEU A 11 15.54 -4.39 -17.67
CA LEU A 11 15.17 -5.76 -18.01
C LEU A 11 16.43 -6.56 -18.33
N SER A 12 16.41 -7.87 -18.08
CA SER A 12 17.50 -8.74 -18.52
C SER A 12 17.58 -8.77 -20.05
N GLN A 13 18.75 -9.10 -20.58
CA GLN A 13 18.96 -9.14 -22.03
C GLN A 13 17.98 -10.09 -22.73
N ILE A 14 17.63 -11.21 -22.09
CA ILE A 14 16.68 -12.19 -22.63
C ILE A 14 15.30 -11.56 -22.86
N TYR A 15 14.77 -10.85 -21.85
CA TYR A 15 13.47 -10.18 -21.98
C TYR A 15 13.52 -9.00 -22.97
N MET A 16 14.65 -8.29 -23.05
CA MET A 16 14.83 -7.25 -24.06
C MET A 16 14.83 -7.82 -25.47
N ASN A 17 15.44 -8.97 -25.70
CA ASN A 17 15.41 -9.64 -27.00
C ASN A 17 13.97 -10.05 -27.38
N MET A 18 13.19 -10.59 -26.43
CA MET A 18 11.78 -10.90 -26.67
C MET A 18 10.95 -9.64 -26.98
N VAL A 19 11.23 -8.52 -26.32
CA VAL A 19 10.58 -7.24 -26.63
C VAL A 19 10.94 -6.79 -28.05
N ASP A 20 12.18 -6.98 -28.47
CA ASP A 20 12.66 -6.60 -29.80
C ASP A 20 12.00 -7.42 -30.92
N GLU A 21 11.81 -8.72 -30.70
CA GLU A 21 11.09 -9.60 -31.64
C GLU A 21 9.63 -9.18 -31.86
N LEU A 22 9.03 -8.51 -30.87
CA LEU A 22 7.66 -8.02 -30.90
C LEU A 22 7.53 -6.61 -31.50
N VAL A 23 8.64 -5.92 -31.76
CA VAL A 23 8.63 -4.60 -32.42
C VAL A 23 8.19 -4.76 -33.88
N GLY A 24 7.25 -3.92 -34.31
CA GLY A 24 6.61 -3.99 -35.62
C GLY A 24 5.38 -4.90 -35.66
N VAL A 25 5.25 -5.85 -34.72
CA VAL A 25 4.09 -6.76 -34.64
C VAL A 25 3.11 -6.30 -33.56
N TYR A 26 3.59 -6.10 -32.33
CA TYR A 26 2.77 -5.78 -31.17
C TYR A 26 2.85 -4.29 -30.78
N GLY A 27 3.81 -3.55 -31.34
CA GLY A 27 3.97 -2.12 -31.16
C GLY A 27 5.07 -1.56 -32.06
N ARG A 28 4.99 -0.27 -32.43
CA ARG A 28 5.96 0.35 -33.36
C ARG A 28 7.34 0.63 -32.75
N THR A 29 7.44 0.63 -31.42
CA THR A 29 8.68 0.86 -30.68
C THR A 29 8.73 -0.06 -29.47
N ARG A 30 9.94 -0.30 -28.92
CA ARG A 30 10.11 -1.05 -27.65
C ARG A 30 9.21 -0.53 -26.54
N ALA A 31 9.13 0.80 -26.40
CA ALA A 31 8.28 1.44 -25.39
C ALA A 31 6.80 1.14 -25.60
N ALA A 32 6.32 1.15 -26.85
CA ALA A 32 4.94 0.79 -27.18
C ALA A 32 4.66 -0.68 -26.89
N VAL A 33 5.58 -1.59 -27.26
CA VAL A 33 5.47 -3.03 -26.95
C VAL A 33 5.38 -3.24 -25.44
N ILE A 34 6.30 -2.68 -24.65
CA ILE A 34 6.30 -2.80 -23.18
C ILE A 34 4.99 -2.24 -22.60
N THR A 35 4.55 -1.07 -23.07
CA THR A 35 3.28 -0.47 -22.61
C THR A 35 2.10 -1.39 -22.87
N ASN A 36 2.01 -1.97 -24.06
CA ASN A 36 0.93 -2.88 -24.44
C ASN A 36 0.97 -4.16 -23.59
N ILE A 37 2.16 -4.73 -23.34
CA ILE A 37 2.33 -5.91 -22.48
C ILE A 37 1.84 -5.61 -21.07
N VAL A 38 2.25 -4.48 -20.49
CA VAL A 38 1.83 -4.06 -19.14
C VAL A 38 0.32 -3.86 -19.09
N GLN A 39 -0.28 -3.17 -20.05
CA GLN A 39 -1.73 -2.97 -20.12
C GLN A 39 -2.46 -4.31 -20.24
N HIS A 40 -1.99 -5.21 -21.11
CA HIS A 40 -2.58 -6.53 -21.26
C HIS A 40 -2.50 -7.33 -19.96
N PHE A 41 -1.36 -7.29 -19.27
CA PHE A 41 -1.18 -7.95 -17.98
C PHE A 41 -2.19 -7.47 -16.94
N PHE A 42 -2.36 -6.15 -16.79
CA PHE A 42 -3.29 -5.58 -15.80
C PHE A 42 -4.76 -5.73 -16.17
N ASN A 43 -5.09 -5.89 -17.46
CA ASN A 43 -6.48 -6.02 -17.93
C ASN A 43 -6.93 -7.48 -18.08
N SER A 44 -6.01 -8.45 -18.03
CA SER A 44 -6.33 -9.87 -18.14
C SER A 44 -6.92 -10.41 -16.84
N SER A 45 -8.14 -10.97 -16.91
CA SER A 45 -8.84 -11.56 -15.76
C SER A 45 -8.05 -12.68 -15.09
N ASN A 46 -7.25 -13.42 -15.86
CA ASN A 46 -6.38 -14.49 -15.34
C ASN A 46 -5.37 -13.98 -14.31
N ASN A 47 -4.98 -12.70 -14.39
CA ASN A 47 -4.00 -12.10 -13.48
C ASN A 47 -4.64 -11.43 -12.26
N PHE A 48 -5.97 -11.31 -12.19
CA PHE A 48 -6.63 -10.56 -11.11
C PHE A 48 -6.40 -11.17 -9.73
N SER A 49 -6.35 -12.51 -9.65
CA SER A 49 -6.03 -13.21 -8.39
C SER A 49 -4.63 -12.83 -7.89
N LEU A 50 -3.61 -12.94 -8.76
CA LEU A 50 -2.23 -12.56 -8.45
C LEU A 50 -2.11 -11.08 -8.09
N LEU A 51 -2.76 -10.19 -8.84
CA LEU A 51 -2.77 -8.76 -8.56
C LEU A 51 -3.42 -8.43 -7.21
N SER A 52 -4.47 -9.16 -6.84
CA SER A 52 -5.14 -9.00 -5.54
C SER A 52 -4.24 -9.47 -4.40
N GLU A 53 -3.60 -10.62 -4.56
CA GLU A 53 -2.61 -11.13 -3.60
C GLU A 53 -1.45 -10.16 -3.41
N LEU A 54 -0.88 -9.62 -4.49
CA LEU A 54 0.22 -8.64 -4.41
C LEU A 54 -0.23 -7.33 -3.73
N LYS A 55 -1.45 -6.86 -4.00
CA LYS A 55 -2.04 -5.71 -3.29
C LYS A 55 -2.25 -6.02 -1.81
N GLU A 56 -2.66 -7.23 -1.46
CA GLU A 56 -2.78 -7.66 -0.07
C GLU A 56 -1.43 -7.77 0.62
N ARG A 57 -0.37 -8.24 -0.05
CA ARG A 57 0.99 -8.26 0.51
C ARG A 57 1.48 -6.85 0.82
N LYS A 58 1.15 -5.86 -0.02
CA LYS A 58 1.38 -4.44 0.30
C LYS A 58 0.57 -3.99 1.54
N LYS A 59 -0.59 -4.58 1.79
CA LYS A 59 -1.45 -4.30 2.96
C LYS A 59 -1.06 -5.09 4.22
N ARG A 60 -0.26 -6.16 4.12
CA ARG A 60 0.04 -7.05 5.25
C ARG A 60 1.31 -6.60 5.99
N SER A 61 1.04 -6.10 7.20
CA SER A 61 1.92 -6.01 8.38
C SER A 61 2.83 -4.79 8.45
N PRO A 62 2.37 -3.71 9.11
CA PRO A 62 3.29 -2.74 9.65
C PRO A 62 4.16 -3.45 10.69
N ASN A 63 5.46 -3.17 10.66
CA ASN A 63 6.41 -3.80 11.55
C ASN A 63 6.02 -3.44 13.00
N LYS A 64 5.69 -4.43 13.85
CA LYS A 64 5.12 -4.19 15.20
C LYS A 64 5.92 -3.13 15.96
N ASN A 65 7.25 -3.23 15.95
CA ASN A 65 8.16 -2.29 16.61
C ASN A 65 8.03 -0.84 16.08
N GLN A 66 7.73 -0.66 14.80
CA GLN A 66 7.49 0.66 14.22
C GLN A 66 6.13 1.23 14.64
N ILE A 67 5.10 0.39 14.77
CA ILE A 67 3.80 0.81 15.28
C ILE A 67 3.94 1.33 16.71
N GLU A 68 4.63 0.60 17.59
CA GLU A 68 4.75 1.02 19.00
C GLU A 68 5.44 2.37 19.11
N GLN A 69 6.54 2.57 18.38
CA GLN A 69 7.25 3.85 18.33
C GLN A 69 6.39 4.98 17.74
N LYS A 70 5.62 4.68 16.68
CA LYS A 70 4.73 5.67 16.06
C LYS A 70 3.60 6.07 17.01
N VAL A 71 2.97 5.11 17.70
CA VAL A 71 1.91 5.35 18.69
C VAL A 71 2.43 6.18 19.86
N GLU A 72 3.59 5.82 20.43
CA GLU A 72 4.19 6.61 21.52
C GLU A 72 4.52 8.05 21.09
N LYS A 73 5.08 8.25 19.88
CA LYS A 73 5.37 9.58 19.35
C LYS A 73 4.10 10.41 19.14
N LEU A 74 3.05 9.77 18.63
CA LEU A 74 1.78 10.42 18.33
C LEU A 74 1.14 11.00 19.62
N PHE A 75 1.17 10.24 20.70
CA PHE A 75 0.58 10.63 21.99
C PHE A 75 1.51 11.43 22.91
N LYS A 76 2.73 11.78 22.48
CA LYS A 76 3.63 12.68 23.24
C LYS A 76 3.21 14.15 23.17
N GLY A 77 2.48 14.55 22.12
CA GLY A 77 2.07 15.95 21.91
C GLY A 77 0.58 16.17 21.67
N VAL A 78 -0.20 15.10 21.53
CA VAL A 78 -1.62 15.19 21.15
C VAL A 78 -2.49 14.33 22.06
N ARG A 79 -3.54 14.92 22.63
CA ARG A 79 -4.50 14.24 23.53
C ARG A 79 -5.61 13.49 22.80
N SER A 80 -5.93 13.90 21.57
CA SER A 80 -6.99 13.31 20.75
C SER A 80 -6.67 13.41 19.26
N ILE A 81 -6.85 12.34 18.51
CA ILE A 81 -6.63 12.28 17.07
C ILE A 81 -7.82 11.64 16.39
N HIS A 82 -8.19 12.13 15.20
CA HIS A 82 -9.25 11.52 14.41
C HIS A 82 -8.86 10.11 13.95
N LEU A 83 -9.80 9.18 13.93
CA LEU A 83 -9.53 7.78 13.60
C LEU A 83 -8.86 7.66 12.23
N ASP A 84 -9.37 8.32 11.20
CA ASP A 84 -8.78 8.28 9.86
C ASP A 84 -7.32 8.78 9.85
N HIS A 85 -7.02 9.89 10.52
CA HIS A 85 -5.64 10.39 10.64
C HIS A 85 -4.72 9.46 11.43
N PHE A 86 -5.26 8.76 12.44
CA PHE A 86 -4.51 7.78 13.22
C PHE A 86 -4.16 6.55 12.37
N LEU A 87 -5.14 6.05 11.62
CA LEU A 87 -4.98 4.90 10.74
C LEU A 87 -4.01 5.21 9.60
N ASP A 88 -4.11 6.40 9.00
CA ASP A 88 -3.21 6.87 7.95
C ASP A 88 -1.78 7.01 8.47
N TYR A 89 -1.57 7.59 9.66
CA TYR A 89 -0.25 7.77 10.23
C TYR A 89 0.44 6.43 10.58
N LEU A 90 -0.35 5.48 11.07
CA LEU A 90 0.12 4.14 11.38
C LEU A 90 0.19 3.22 10.16
N GLU A 91 -0.36 3.66 9.03
CA GLU A 91 -0.49 2.90 7.79
C GLU A 91 -1.22 1.56 8.02
N ILE A 92 -2.30 1.60 8.82
CA ILE A 92 -3.12 0.44 9.20
C ILE A 92 -4.56 0.57 8.73
N ASP A 93 -5.20 -0.55 8.43
CA ASP A 93 -6.63 -0.62 8.13
C ASP A 93 -7.47 -0.54 9.43
N LYS A 94 -8.67 0.04 9.32
CA LYS A 94 -9.76 -0.06 10.32
C LYS A 94 -9.91 -1.49 10.83
N ASN A 95 -9.93 -2.50 9.96
CA ASN A 95 -10.08 -3.89 10.38
C ASN A 95 -8.93 -4.36 11.29
N TYR A 96 -7.70 -3.97 10.96
CA TYR A 96 -6.53 -4.31 11.78
C TYR A 96 -6.58 -3.59 13.13
N PHE A 97 -6.96 -2.31 13.13
CA PHE A 97 -7.12 -1.51 14.34
C PHE A 97 -8.20 -2.08 15.25
N PHE A 98 -9.39 -2.39 14.74
CA PHE A 98 -10.48 -2.96 15.55
C PHE A 98 -10.12 -4.34 16.12
N ASN A 99 -9.42 -5.18 15.36
CA ASN A 99 -8.93 -6.47 15.84
C ASN A 99 -7.87 -6.34 16.95
N LYS A 100 -7.21 -5.18 17.06
CA LYS A 100 -6.16 -4.89 18.05
C LYS A 100 -6.57 -3.85 19.08
N LEU A 101 -7.81 -3.37 19.02
CA LEU A 101 -8.29 -2.25 19.82
C LEU A 101 -8.20 -2.55 21.31
N ASP A 102 -8.60 -3.75 21.74
CA ASP A 102 -8.58 -4.12 23.16
C ASP A 102 -7.15 -4.23 23.70
N GLU A 103 -6.24 -4.86 22.93
CA GLU A 103 -4.81 -4.90 23.26
C GLU A 103 -4.21 -3.48 23.35
N TRP A 104 -4.63 -2.57 22.48
CA TRP A 104 -4.09 -1.21 22.44
C TRP A 104 -4.69 -0.30 23.51
N LYS A 105 -5.97 -0.49 23.86
CA LYS A 105 -6.61 0.16 25.01
C LYS A 105 -5.83 -0.14 26.29
N GLU A 106 -5.46 -1.40 26.51
CA GLU A 106 -4.68 -1.80 27.68
C GLU A 106 -3.23 -1.29 27.63
N LYS A 107 -2.56 -1.46 26.49
CA LYS A 107 -1.13 -1.16 26.35
C LYS A 107 -0.82 0.34 26.29
N TYR A 108 -1.66 1.12 25.61
CA TYR A 108 -1.42 2.54 25.35
C TYR A 108 -2.38 3.48 26.09
N ASN A 109 -3.31 2.93 26.87
CA ASN A 109 -4.36 3.67 27.58
C ASN A 109 -5.15 4.59 26.63
N ILE A 110 -5.49 4.09 25.45
CA ILE A 110 -6.28 4.82 24.46
C ILE A 110 -7.76 4.44 24.55
N GLU A 111 -8.64 5.34 24.17
CA GLU A 111 -10.08 5.17 24.14
C GLU A 111 -10.62 5.67 22.80
N LEU A 112 -11.47 4.85 22.17
CA LEU A 112 -12.15 5.22 20.94
C LEU A 112 -13.48 5.88 21.29
N ASP A 113 -13.60 7.16 21.00
CA ASP A 113 -14.81 7.96 21.13
C ASP A 113 -15.34 8.29 19.73
N TYR A 114 -16.24 7.43 19.24
CA TYR A 114 -16.83 7.47 17.90
C TYR A 114 -15.79 7.46 16.77
N ASP A 115 -15.27 8.63 16.44
CA ASP A 115 -14.34 8.88 15.33
C ASP A 115 -13.03 9.51 15.82
N LYS A 116 -12.80 9.53 17.13
CA LYS A 116 -11.59 10.08 17.75
C LYS A 116 -10.97 9.08 18.71
N ILE A 117 -9.66 8.92 18.63
CA ILE A 117 -8.87 8.18 19.59
C ILE A 117 -8.31 9.18 20.59
N LYS A 118 -8.71 9.03 21.86
CA LYS A 118 -8.29 9.84 22.99
C LYS A 118 -7.35 9.02 23.88
N ARG A 119 -6.38 9.67 24.51
CA ARG A 119 -5.60 9.02 25.57
C ARG A 119 -6.36 9.21 26.89
N ARG A 120 -6.63 8.11 27.62
CA ARG A 120 -7.10 8.19 29.01
C ARG A 120 -5.97 8.78 29.86
N GLU A 121 -6.24 9.92 30.49
CA GLU A 121 -5.41 10.42 31.57
C GLU A 121 -5.58 9.46 32.76
N LYS A 122 -4.46 9.04 33.35
CA LYS A 122 -4.43 8.26 34.60
C LYS A 122 -4.54 9.21 35.78
#